data_AF-A0A950XQV3-F1
#
_entry.id   AF-A0A950XQV3-F1
#
_cell.length_a   1.000
_cell.length_b   1.000
_cell.length_c   1.000
_cell.angle_alpha   90.00
_cell.angle_beta   90.00
_cell.angle_gamma   90.00
#
_symmetry.space_group_name_H-M   'P 1'
#
loop_
_entity.id
_entity.type
_entity.pdbx_description
1 polymer ?
#
loop_
_entity_poly.entity_id
_entity_poly.type
_entity_poly.pdbx_seq_one_letter_code
_entity_poly.pdbx_strand_id
1 'polypeptide(L)' 'MNVTLTLDDELVKKARKIAVDRDTTLAGMIREYLERVAAEDAMHGRKRREREILDESFKRFQFKLGKRTWKREDLYERS' A
#
# COMPACT_ATOMS: atom_id res chain seq x y z
N MET A 1 -23.90 1.96 -2.88
CA MET A 1 -23.85 2.06 -1.41
C MET A 1 -23.67 3.51 -1.04
N ASN A 2 -24.43 4.03 -0.08
CA ASN A 2 -24.33 5.42 0.37
C ASN A 2 -23.56 5.47 1.69
N VAL A 3 -22.70 6.48 1.85
CA VAL A 3 -21.87 6.66 3.04
C VAL A 3 -22.11 8.07 3.58
N THR A 4 -22.38 8.19 4.88
CA THR A 4 -22.50 9.46 5.58
C THR A 4 -21.22 9.72 6.36
N LEU A 5 -20.62 10.89 6.19
CA LEU A 5 -19.38 11.29 6.85
C LEU A 5 -19.63 12.55 7.67
N THR A 6 -19.19 12.57 8.92
CA THR A 6 -19.13 13.78 9.73
C THR A 6 -17.78 14.45 9.48
N LEU A 7 -17.80 15.68 9.00
CA LEU A 7 -16.62 16.47 8.67
C LEU A 7 -16.71 17.83 9.35
N ASP A 8 -15.56 18.46 9.57
CA ASP A 8 -15.49 19.82 10.08
C ASP A 8 -16.09 20.82 9.06
N ASP A 9 -16.91 21.76 9.55
CA ASP A 9 -17.64 22.72 8.71
C ASP A 9 -16.69 23.64 7.93
N GLU A 10 -15.58 24.06 8.52
CA GLU A 10 -14.59 24.92 7.87
C GLU A 10 -13.84 24.16 6.77
N LEU A 11 -13.57 22.87 7.00
CA LEU A 11 -13.03 21.99 5.97
C LEU A 11 -14.01 21.85 4.78
N VAL A 12 -15.30 21.63 5.05
CA VAL A 12 -16.33 21.50 3.99
C VAL A 12 -16.44 22.78 3.17
N LYS A 13 -16.43 23.95 3.81
CA LYS A 13 -16.47 25.24 3.10
C LYS A 13 -15.27 25.42 2.17
N LYS A 14 -14.05 25.17 2.67
CA LYS A 14 -12.82 25.26 1.87
C LYS A 14 -12.83 24.28 0.71
N ALA A 15 -13.21 23.03 0.96
CA ALA A 15 -13.27 22.01 -0.07
C ALA A 15 -14.32 22.33 -1.15
N ARG A 16 -15.50 22.87 -0.79
CA ARG A 16 -16.49 23.32 -1.77
C ARG A 16 -15.97 24.46 -2.65
N LYS A 17 -15.24 25.42 -2.07
CA LYS A 17 -14.60 26.49 -2.88
C LYS A 17 -13.65 25.89 -3.91
N ILE A 18 -12.78 24.98 -3.49
CA ILE A 18 -11.85 24.27 -4.38
C ILE A 18 -12.61 23.46 -5.44
N ALA A 19 -13.74 22.84 -5.08
CA ALA A 19 -14.56 22.08 -6.01
C ALA A 19 -15.09 22.98 -7.14
N VAL A 20 -15.60 24.17 -6.79
CA VAL A 20 -16.07 25.17 -7.76
C VAL A 20 -14.92 25.64 -8.65
N ASP A 21 -13.76 25.95 -8.06
CA ASP A 21 -12.58 26.40 -8.81
C ASP A 21 -12.06 25.33 -9.81
N ARG A 22 -12.42 24.06 -9.60
CA ARG A 22 -12.00 22.91 -10.43
C ARG A 22 -13.14 22.31 -11.27
N ASP A 23 -14.28 23.00 -11.37
CA ASP A 23 -15.49 22.52 -12.08
C ASP A 23 -15.91 21.10 -11.65
N THR A 24 -15.80 20.80 -10.36
CA THR A 24 -16.15 19.50 -9.77
C THR A 24 -17.03 19.66 -8.53
N THR A 25 -17.37 18.55 -7.88
CA THR A 25 -18.15 18.52 -6.65
C THR A 25 -17.34 17.94 -5.51
N LEU A 26 -17.69 18.28 -4.27
CA LEU A 26 -17.08 17.66 -3.09
C LEU A 26 -17.20 16.13 -3.13
N ALA A 27 -18.38 15.62 -3.50
CA ALA A 27 -18.60 14.19 -3.66
C ALA A 27 -17.77 13.58 -4.79
N GLY A 28 -17.58 14.31 -5.91
CA GLY A 28 -16.69 13.92 -7.00
C GLY A 28 -15.24 13.78 -6.55
N MET A 29 -14.72 14.77 -5.83
CA MET A 29 -13.36 14.71 -5.27
C MET A 29 -13.17 13.56 -4.27
N ILE A 30 -14.16 13.32 -3.40
CA ILE A 30 -14.11 12.19 -2.46
C ILE A 30 -14.10 10.86 -3.22
N ARG A 31 -14.96 10.72 -4.24
CA ARG A 31 -15.00 9.52 -5.08
C ARG A 31 -13.64 9.26 -5.74
N GLU A 32 -13.10 10.26 -6.41
CA GLU A 32 -11.81 10.14 -7.12
C GLU A 32 -10.68 9.78 -6.15
N TYR A 33 -10.66 10.40 -4.97
CA TYR A 33 -9.68 10.07 -3.93
C TYR A 33 -9.78 8.61 -3.48
N LEU A 34 -11.01 8.13 -3.21
CA LEU A 34 -11.23 6.75 -2.78
C LEU A 34 -10.88 5.73 -3.88
N GLU A 35 -11.19 6.05 -5.14
CA GLU A 35 -10.81 5.22 -6.30
C GLU A 35 -9.29 5.12 -6.42
N ARG A 36 -8.57 6.24 -6.25
CA ARG A 36 -7.11 6.24 -6.25
C ARG A 36 -6.53 5.40 -5.11
N VAL A 37 -7.05 5.55 -3.89
CA VAL A 37 -6.60 4.75 -2.73
C VAL A 37 -6.82 3.26 -2.97
N ALA A 38 -7.97 2.87 -3.51
CA ALA A 38 -8.25 1.48 -3.84
C ALA A 38 -7.34 0.96 -4.97
N ALA A 39 -7.06 1.77 -5.98
CA ALA A 39 -6.14 1.43 -7.06
C ALA A 39 -4.70 1.26 -6.57
N GLU A 40 -4.23 2.15 -5.69
CA GLU A 40 -2.91 2.05 -5.05
C GLU A 40 -2.80 0.78 -4.21
N ASP A 41 -3.82 0.44 -3.41
CA ASP A 41 -3.85 -0.82 -2.67
C ASP A 41 -3.92 -2.04 -3.59
N ALA A 42 -4.64 -1.99 -4.71
CA ALA A 42 -4.62 -3.08 -5.69
C ALA A 42 -3.22 -3.25 -6.32
N MET A 43 -2.56 -2.14 -6.66
CA MET A 43 -1.23 -2.11 -7.27
C MET A 43 -0.12 -2.54 -6.32
N HIS A 44 -0.18 -2.15 -5.05
CA HIS A 44 0.88 -2.38 -4.07
C HIS A 44 0.55 -3.49 -3.07
N GLY A 45 -0.72 -3.81 -2.89
CA GLY A 45 -1.22 -4.75 -1.91
C GLY A 45 -0.77 -6.18 -2.17
N ARG A 46 -0.48 -6.58 -3.42
CA ARG A 46 0.12 -7.89 -3.68
C ARG A 46 1.56 -7.96 -3.18
N LYS A 47 2.41 -7.01 -3.58
CA LYS A 47 3.82 -6.95 -3.14
C LYS A 47 3.94 -6.74 -1.64
N ARG A 48 3.06 -5.92 -1.04
CA ARG A 48 3.03 -5.68 0.40
C ARG A 48 2.62 -6.94 1.17
N ARG A 49 1.54 -7.61 0.76
CA ARG A 49 1.11 -8.88 1.36
C ARG A 49 2.16 -9.98 1.20
N GLU A 50 2.77 -10.12 0.02
CA GLU A 50 3.85 -11.08 -0.22
C GLU A 50 5.07 -10.80 0.68
N ARG A 51 5.42 -9.53 0.89
CA ARG A 51 6.50 -9.14 1.82
C ARG A 51 6.15 -9.42 3.28
N GLU A 52 4.92 -9.10 3.70
CA GLU A 52 4.46 -9.38 5.06
C GLU A 52 4.44 -10.89 5.35
N ILE A 53 3.95 -11.70 4.39
CA ILE A 53 3.99 -13.17 4.48
C ILE A 53 5.44 -13.68 4.55
N LEU A 54 6.33 -13.12 3.74
CA LEU A 54 7.75 -13.49 3.74
C LEU A 54 8.42 -13.14 5.07
N ASP A 55 8.19 -11.95 5.61
CA ASP A 55 8.73 -11.51 6.91
C ASP A 55 8.25 -12.41 8.06
N GLU A 56 6.95 -12.74 8.07
CA GLU A 56 6.39 -13.72 9.01
C GLU A 56 7.00 -15.11 8.85
N SER A 57 7.31 -15.53 7.61
CA SER A 57 7.99 -16.80 7.37
C SER A 57 9.41 -16.81 7.96
N PHE A 58 10.16 -15.70 7.88
CA PHE A 58 11.50 -15.60 8.48
C PHE A 58 11.47 -15.63 10.01
N LYS A 59 10.43 -15.05 10.63
CA LYS A 59 10.23 -15.14 12.09
C LYS A 59 9.88 -16.56 12.52
N ARG A 60 9.01 -17.23 11.77
CA ARG A 60 8.50 -18.57 12.10
C ARG A 60 9.51 -19.68 11.83
N PHE A 61 10.28 -19.56 10.75
CA PHE A 61 11.21 -20.59 10.30
C PHE A 61 12.66 -20.17 10.56
N GLN A 62 13.08 -20.26 11.83
CA GLN A 62 14.50 -20.14 12.18
C GLN A 62 15.18 -21.51 12.10
N PHE A 63 15.78 -21.80 10.95
CA PHE A 63 16.56 -23.02 10.77
C PHE A 63 17.98 -22.83 11.27
N LYS A 64 18.48 -23.81 12.04
CA LYS A 64 19.92 -23.96 12.26
C LYS A 64 20.55 -24.50 10.99
N LEU A 65 20.92 -23.60 10.10
CA LEU A 65 21.83 -23.91 9.01
C LEU A 65 23.12 -24.41 9.67
N GLY A 66 23.53 -25.64 9.37
CA GLY A 66 24.76 -26.23 9.90
C GLY A 66 25.99 -25.38 9.56
N LYS A 67 27.18 -25.85 9.92
CA LYS A 67 28.42 -25.11 9.60
C LYS A 67 28.47 -24.80 8.10
N ARG A 68 28.62 -23.52 7.75
CA ARG A 68 28.72 -23.08 6.36
C ARG A 68 29.96 -23.73 5.73
N THR A 69 29.75 -24.64 4.79
CA THR A 69 30.82 -25.41 4.13
C THR A 69 31.33 -24.76 2.84
N TRP A 70 30.64 -23.74 2.33
CA TRP A 70 30.98 -23.06 1.07
C TRP A 70 31.59 -21.68 1.32
N LYS A 71 32.60 -21.35 0.51
CA LYS A 71 33.17 -20.02 0.34
C LYS A 71 32.46 -19.30 -0.80
N ARG A 72 32.62 -17.97 -0.86
CA ARG A 72 31.97 -17.16 -1.90
C ARG A 72 32.47 -17.53 -3.29
N GLU A 73 33.74 -17.92 -3.39
CA GLU A 73 34.36 -18.42 -4.61
C GLU A 73 33.64 -19.67 -5.17
N ASP A 74 33.20 -20.59 -4.32
CA ASP A 74 32.56 -21.88 -4.70
C ASP A 74 31.18 -21.70 -5.38
N LEU A 75 30.57 -20.52 -5.26
CA LEU A 75 29.26 -20.21 -5.86
C LEU A 75 29.36 -19.85 -7.34
N TYR A 76 30.53 -19.43 -7.81
CA TYR A 76 30.74 -19.04 -9.22
C TYR A 76 30.97 -20.24 -10.15
N GLU A 77 31.23 -21.42 -9.60
CA GLU A 77 31.58 -22.62 -10.36
C GLU A 77 30.36 -23.41 -10.87
N ARG A 78 29.13 -23.01 -10.48
CA ARG A 78 27.89 -23.61 -10.99
C ARG A 78 27.33 -22.79 -12.15
N SER A 79 27.99 -22.88 -13.30
CA SER A 79 27.46 -22.50 -14.61
C SER A 79 27.38 -23.70 -15.52
#